data_AF-A0A537NQK1-F1
#
_entry.id   AF-A0A537NQK1-F1
#
_cell.length_a   1.000
_cell.length_b   1.000
_cell.length_c   1.000
_cell.angle_alpha   90.00
_cell.angle_beta   90.00
_cell.angle_gamma   90.00
#
_symmetry.space_group_name_H-M   'P 1'
#
loop_
_entity.id
_entity.type
_entity.pdbx_description
1 polymer ?
#
loop_
_entity_poly.entity_id
_entity_poly.type
_entity_poly.pdbx_seq_one_letter_code
_entity_poly.pdbx_strand_id
1 'polypeptide(L)'
;MSARACTIVLLTAIAALLLCTPARLAAAQLGEIRSWAFQLQNVDPLEIKLSPYDLVVIDYGFDRRNATAFPREVVDLMRTKADGSKRLILAYLSIGEAENYRYYWQESWLKQRPPWLEPENAEWPGNYFVQYWAPEWRAILYGSPNA
;
A
#
# COMPACT_ATOMS: atom_id res chain seq x y z
N MET A 1 24.92 37.05 28.57
CA MET A 1 23.87 36.12 28.11
C MET A 1 24.53 34.78 27.84
N SER A 2 24.19 33.79 28.65
CA SER A 2 25.06 32.66 29.02
C SER A 2 24.93 31.46 28.07
N ALA A 3 26.07 30.90 27.67
CA ALA A 3 26.19 29.67 26.86
C ALA A 3 25.40 28.47 27.41
N ARG A 4 25.07 28.48 28.71
CA ARG A 4 24.24 27.45 29.37
C ARG A 4 22.80 27.41 28.87
N ALA A 5 22.23 28.55 28.47
CA ALA A 5 20.89 28.59 27.87
C ALA A 5 20.88 27.96 26.46
N CYS A 6 21.98 28.10 25.72
CA CYS A 6 22.12 27.56 24.36
C CYS A 6 22.26 26.03 24.37
N THR A 7 23.01 25.47 25.32
CA THR A 7 23.21 24.01 25.45
C THR A 7 21.95 23.26 25.89
N ILE A 8 21.13 23.84 26.77
CA ILE A 8 19.86 23.24 27.23
C ILE A 8 18.83 23.21 26.09
N VAL A 9 18.75 24.27 25.28
CA VAL A 9 17.87 24.33 24.09
C VAL A 9 18.29 23.32 23.02
N LEU A 10 19.59 23.07 22.86
CA LEU A 10 20.10 22.09 21.89
C LEU A 10 19.81 20.64 22.31
N LEU A 11 19.91 20.31 23.60
CA LEU A 11 19.64 18.96 24.12
C LEU A 11 18.14 18.60 24.11
N THR A 12 17.24 19.54 24.35
CA THR A 12 15.79 19.31 24.23
C THR A 12 15.35 19.16 22.77
N ALA A 13 15.95 19.90 21.84
CA ALA A 13 15.70 19.73 20.41
C ALA A 13 16.10 18.34 19.90
N ILE A 14 17.26 17.81 20.33
CA ILE A 14 17.72 16.47 19.95
C ILE A 14 16.82 15.37 20.54
N ALA A 15 16.34 15.53 21.78
CA ALA A 15 15.39 14.59 22.38
C ALA A 15 14.02 14.59 21.67
N ALA A 16 13.54 15.76 21.23
CA ALA A 16 12.31 15.88 20.43
C ALA A 16 12.47 15.24 19.02
N LEU A 17 13.64 15.40 18.39
CA LEU A 17 13.96 14.75 17.11
C LEU A 17 14.08 13.21 17.22
N LEU A 18 14.51 12.67 18.37
CA LEU A 18 14.54 11.22 18.62
C LEU A 18 13.16 10.62 18.96
N LEU A 19 12.18 11.45 19.34
CA LEU A 19 10.80 11.04 19.57
C LEU A 19 9.94 11.14 18.28
N CYS A 20 10.28 12.04 17.37
CA CYS A 20 9.55 12.29 16.12
C CYS A 20 10.13 11.59 14.88
N THR A 21 10.58 10.35 15.00
CA THR A 21 10.93 9.56 13.81
C THR A 21 9.65 9.01 13.15
N PRO A 22 9.51 9.04 11.80
CA PRO A 22 8.33 8.54 11.10
C PRO A 22 8.03 7.06 11.39
N ALA A 23 9.06 6.25 11.65
CA ALA A 23 8.91 4.85 12.04
C ALA A 23 8.19 4.67 13.39
N ARG A 24 8.42 5.55 14.37
CA ARG A 24 7.70 5.52 15.66
C ARG A 24 6.27 6.00 15.53
N LEU A 25 6.00 7.00 14.68
CA LEU A 25 4.64 7.44 14.38
C LEU A 25 3.83 6.34 13.68
N ALA A 26 4.41 5.64 12.70
CA ALA A 26 3.77 4.51 12.05
C ALA A 26 3.53 3.32 13.01
N ALA A 27 4.52 3.00 13.87
CA ALA A 27 4.39 1.94 14.86
C ALA A 27 3.31 2.24 15.92
N ALA A 28 3.21 3.50 16.38
CA ALA A 28 2.13 3.94 17.25
C ALA A 28 0.76 3.82 16.57
N GLN A 29 0.68 4.21 15.30
CA GLN A 29 -0.55 4.15 14.52
C GLN A 29 -1.04 2.71 14.26
N LEU A 30 -0.14 1.74 14.14
CA LEU A 30 -0.50 0.31 14.04
C LEU A 30 -0.97 -0.27 15.38
N GLY A 31 -0.40 0.17 16.51
CA GLY A 31 -0.77 -0.31 17.85
C GLY A 31 -2.16 0.14 18.31
N GLU A 32 -2.72 1.17 17.69
CA GLU A 32 -4.06 1.71 17.99
C GLU A 32 -5.19 1.01 17.22
N ILE A 33 -4.87 0.22 16.20
CA ILE A 33 -5.87 -0.48 15.37
C ILE A 33 -6.59 -1.53 16.23
N ARG A 34 -7.91 -1.43 16.36
CA ARG A 34 -8.75 -2.40 17.07
C ARG A 34 -9.64 -3.20 16.13
N SER A 35 -9.89 -2.68 14.94
CA SER A 35 -10.78 -3.27 13.95
C SER A 35 -10.23 -3.06 12.55
N TRP A 36 -10.42 -4.07 11.68
CA TRP A 36 -9.98 -3.99 10.29
C TRP A 36 -10.93 -4.69 9.34
N ALA A 37 -10.90 -4.27 8.08
CA ALA A 37 -11.60 -4.90 6.97
C ALA A 37 -10.67 -5.20 5.79
N PHE A 38 -11.04 -6.18 4.99
CA PHE A 38 -10.31 -6.62 3.80
C PHE A 38 -11.30 -6.80 2.65
N GLN A 39 -11.22 -5.93 1.63
CA GLN A 39 -12.17 -5.90 0.52
C GLN A 39 -11.43 -5.59 -0.79
N LEU A 40 -11.22 -6.63 -1.61
CA LEU A 40 -10.49 -6.49 -2.87
C LEU A 40 -11.40 -6.28 -4.10
N GLN A 41 -12.71 -6.36 -3.92
CA GLN A 41 -13.67 -6.31 -5.03
C GLN A 41 -14.85 -5.42 -4.67
N ASN A 42 -15.41 -4.76 -5.69
CA ASN A 42 -16.56 -3.88 -5.56
C ASN A 42 -16.38 -2.86 -4.43
N VAL A 43 -15.18 -2.27 -4.34
CA VAL A 43 -14.85 -1.26 -3.34
C VAL A 43 -15.63 0.00 -3.67
N ASP A 44 -16.60 0.35 -2.83
CA ASP A 44 -17.26 1.66 -2.85
C ASP A 44 -16.55 2.60 -1.86
N PRO A 45 -15.87 3.68 -2.32
CA PRO A 45 -15.20 4.62 -1.44
C PRO A 45 -16.10 5.26 -0.37
N LEU A 46 -17.39 5.44 -0.64
CA LEU A 46 -18.34 5.98 0.34
C LEU A 46 -18.69 4.95 1.40
N GLU A 47 -18.82 3.67 1.03
CA GLU A 47 -18.98 2.59 2.01
C GLU A 47 -17.75 2.52 2.93
N ILE A 48 -16.54 2.58 2.36
CA ILE A 48 -15.31 2.60 3.14
C ILE A 48 -15.25 3.82 4.07
N LYS A 49 -15.58 5.03 3.58
CA LYS A 49 -15.68 6.27 4.36
C LYS A 49 -16.58 6.13 5.59
N LEU A 50 -17.73 5.49 5.41
CA LEU A 50 -18.77 5.35 6.44
C LEU A 50 -18.54 4.16 7.38
N SER A 51 -17.71 3.19 6.98
CA SER A 51 -17.39 2.02 7.81
C SER A 51 -16.67 2.39 9.11
N PRO A 52 -16.81 1.60 10.20
CA PRO A 52 -16.20 1.93 11.50
C PRO A 52 -14.74 1.50 11.64
N TYR A 53 -14.17 0.77 10.68
CA TYR A 53 -12.86 0.11 10.80
C TYR A 53 -11.67 1.08 10.90
N ASP A 54 -10.68 0.74 11.74
CA ASP A 54 -9.47 1.57 11.94
C ASP A 54 -8.41 1.33 10.85
N LEU A 55 -8.48 0.17 10.20
CA LEU A 55 -7.70 -0.17 9.02
C LEU A 55 -8.58 -0.81 7.96
N VAL A 56 -8.38 -0.45 6.70
CA VAL A 56 -9.01 -1.17 5.57
C VAL A 56 -7.94 -1.51 4.54
N VAL A 57 -7.88 -2.78 4.16
CA VAL A 57 -7.10 -3.25 3.01
C VAL A 57 -8.02 -3.33 1.81
N ILE A 58 -7.64 -2.64 0.74
CA ILE A 58 -8.37 -2.61 -0.53
C ILE A 58 -7.42 -2.90 -1.69
N ASP A 59 -7.98 -3.19 -2.86
CA ASP A 59 -7.20 -3.15 -4.09
C ASP A 59 -6.85 -1.70 -4.48
N TYR A 60 -5.91 -1.50 -5.40
CA TYR A 60 -5.41 -0.20 -5.81
C TYR A 60 -6.35 0.58 -6.74
N GLY A 61 -7.38 -0.07 -7.33
CA GLY A 61 -8.23 0.49 -8.38
C GLY A 61 -9.71 0.13 -8.30
N PHE A 62 -10.50 0.72 -9.21
CA PHE A 62 -11.97 0.61 -9.23
C PHE A 62 -12.52 -0.64 -9.92
N ASP A 63 -11.87 -1.11 -10.97
CA ASP A 63 -12.42 -2.14 -11.84
C ASP A 63 -11.88 -3.53 -11.48
N ARG A 64 -12.61 -4.59 -11.87
CA ARG A 64 -12.16 -5.97 -11.67
C ARG A 64 -10.82 -6.29 -12.34
N ARG A 65 -10.41 -5.45 -13.31
CA ARG A 65 -9.10 -5.55 -13.94
C ARG A 65 -8.04 -4.79 -13.16
N ASN A 66 -8.42 -3.86 -12.29
CA ASN A 66 -7.53 -2.90 -11.67
C ASN A 66 -6.57 -2.34 -12.73
N ALA A 67 -7.12 -1.79 -13.82
CA ALA A 67 -6.33 -1.12 -14.85
C ALA A 67 -6.10 0.36 -14.51
N THR A 68 -6.94 0.92 -13.62
CA THR A 68 -6.91 2.33 -13.24
C THR A 68 -6.86 2.47 -11.73
N ALA A 69 -5.82 3.16 -11.22
CA ALA A 69 -5.68 3.45 -9.80
C ALA A 69 -6.81 4.35 -9.28
N PHE A 70 -7.14 4.22 -7.99
CA PHE A 70 -7.91 5.24 -7.29
C PHE A 70 -7.17 6.59 -7.34
N PRO A 71 -7.83 7.68 -7.74
CA PRO A 71 -7.30 9.03 -7.60
C PRO A 71 -6.98 9.34 -6.14
N ARG A 72 -5.98 10.18 -5.91
CA ARG A 72 -5.51 10.54 -4.57
C ARG A 72 -6.66 11.06 -3.69
N GLU A 73 -7.50 11.92 -4.23
CA GLU A 73 -8.65 12.51 -3.56
C GLU A 73 -9.67 11.46 -3.10
N VAL A 74 -9.82 10.36 -3.84
CA VAL A 74 -10.70 9.24 -3.47
C VAL A 74 -10.08 8.43 -2.33
N VAL A 75 -8.76 8.22 -2.35
CA VAL A 75 -8.06 7.58 -1.22
C VAL A 75 -8.12 8.46 0.03
N ASP A 76 -7.95 9.77 -0.11
CA ASP A 76 -7.99 10.73 1.01
C ASP A 76 -9.39 10.83 1.64
N LEU A 77 -10.44 10.71 0.83
CA LEU A 77 -11.81 10.51 1.29
C LEU A 77 -11.89 9.28 2.22
N MET A 78 -11.43 8.11 1.75
CA MET A 78 -11.48 6.85 2.51
C MET A 78 -10.62 6.88 3.79
N ARG A 79 -9.51 7.63 3.81
CA ARG A 79 -8.64 7.80 4.99
C ARG A 79 -9.30 8.52 6.16
N THR A 80 -10.49 9.10 5.98
CA THR A 80 -11.21 9.82 7.03
C THR A 80 -12.48 9.06 7.41
N LYS A 81 -12.67 8.72 8.69
CA LYS A 81 -13.90 8.08 9.21
C LYS A 81 -15.08 9.05 9.25
N ALA A 82 -16.31 8.54 9.33
CA ALA A 82 -17.52 9.38 9.37
C ALA A 82 -17.49 10.42 10.50
N ASP A 83 -16.86 10.09 11.63
CA ASP A 83 -16.64 10.96 12.78
C ASP A 83 -15.48 11.98 12.61
N GLY A 84 -14.82 11.99 11.46
CA GLY A 84 -13.69 12.88 11.15
C GLY A 84 -12.32 12.36 11.57
N SER A 85 -12.24 11.26 12.33
CA SER A 85 -10.96 10.65 12.70
C SER A 85 -10.26 10.01 11.50
N LYS A 86 -8.94 9.78 11.59
CA LYS A 86 -8.15 9.18 10.50
C LYS A 86 -8.03 7.67 10.67
N ARG A 87 -7.98 6.96 9.55
CA ARG A 87 -7.75 5.51 9.47
C ARG A 87 -6.60 5.18 8.53
N LEU A 88 -6.08 3.97 8.62
CA LEU A 88 -5.14 3.44 7.63
C LEU A 88 -5.88 2.79 6.46
N ILE A 89 -5.43 3.11 5.24
CA ILE A 89 -5.82 2.41 4.02
C ILE A 89 -4.56 1.79 3.44
N LEU A 90 -4.57 0.47 3.25
CA LEU A 90 -3.48 -0.29 2.63
C LEU A 90 -3.94 -0.82 1.27
N ALA A 91 -3.03 -0.78 0.30
CA ALA A 91 -3.24 -1.41 -1.00
C ALA A 91 -2.74 -2.86 -0.97
N TYR A 92 -3.58 -3.79 -1.40
CA TYR A 92 -3.17 -5.15 -1.70
C TYR A 92 -2.25 -5.17 -2.93
N LEU A 93 -1.21 -5.99 -2.87
CA LEU A 93 -0.29 -6.22 -3.98
C LEU A 93 0.23 -7.66 -3.89
N SER A 94 -0.01 -8.47 -4.92
CA SER A 94 0.62 -9.78 -5.02
C SER A 94 2.09 -9.62 -5.41
N ILE A 95 2.99 -10.10 -4.56
CA ILE A 95 4.45 -10.05 -4.82
C ILE A 95 5.01 -11.39 -5.32
N GLY A 96 4.24 -12.47 -5.18
CA GLY A 96 4.64 -13.84 -5.53
C GLY A 96 3.91 -14.42 -6.74
N GLU A 97 2.94 -13.69 -7.29
CA GLU A 97 2.20 -14.09 -8.49
C GLU A 97 1.94 -12.87 -9.38
N ALA A 98 2.05 -13.06 -10.69
CA ALA A 98 1.62 -12.11 -11.70
C ALA A 98 0.14 -12.36 -12.03
N GLU A 99 -0.67 -11.31 -12.01
CA GLU A 99 -2.11 -11.37 -12.23
C GLU A 99 -2.43 -10.84 -13.63
N ASN A 100 -3.04 -11.66 -14.49
CA ASN A 100 -3.18 -11.37 -15.93
C ASN A 100 -4.12 -10.22 -16.27
N TYR A 101 -4.84 -9.72 -15.27
CA TYR A 101 -5.75 -8.60 -15.39
C TYR A 101 -5.10 -7.26 -15.04
N ARG A 102 -3.91 -7.26 -14.41
CA ARG A 102 -3.21 -6.04 -13.97
C ARG A 102 -2.63 -5.24 -15.14
N TYR A 103 -2.45 -3.95 -14.93
CA TYR A 103 -1.86 -3.01 -15.89
C TYR A 103 -0.48 -3.42 -16.44
N TYR A 104 0.33 -4.15 -15.68
CA TYR A 104 1.68 -4.55 -16.10
C TYR A 104 1.69 -5.81 -16.98
N TRP A 105 0.58 -6.55 -17.03
CA TRP A 105 0.51 -7.80 -17.76
C TRP A 105 0.64 -7.55 -19.27
N GLN A 106 1.42 -8.40 -19.96
CA GLN A 106 1.51 -8.36 -21.41
C GLN A 106 0.93 -9.66 -21.98
N GLU A 107 -0.09 -9.56 -22.83
CA GLU A 107 -0.72 -10.74 -23.47
C GLU A 107 0.29 -11.63 -24.22
N SER A 108 1.40 -11.03 -24.70
CA SER A 108 2.51 -11.75 -25.35
C SER A 108 3.15 -12.81 -24.45
N TRP A 109 3.08 -12.68 -23.12
CA TRP A 109 3.68 -13.62 -22.17
C TRP A 109 3.08 -15.02 -22.22
N LEU A 110 1.85 -15.17 -22.72
CA LEU A 110 1.24 -16.49 -22.95
C LEU A 110 1.85 -17.23 -24.14
N LYS A 111 2.41 -16.49 -25.10
CA LYS A 111 3.07 -17.05 -26.31
C LYS A 111 4.58 -17.11 -26.15
N GLN A 112 5.15 -16.11 -25.47
CA GLN A 112 6.57 -15.92 -25.23
C GLN A 112 6.76 -15.63 -23.75
N ARG A 113 6.76 -16.71 -22.96
CA ARG A 113 6.83 -16.64 -21.50
C ARG A 113 8.18 -16.08 -21.04
N PRO A 114 8.19 -14.98 -20.26
CA PRO A 114 9.42 -14.53 -19.60
C PRO A 114 9.98 -15.63 -18.69
N PRO A 115 11.32 -15.76 -18.56
CA PRO A 115 11.92 -16.82 -17.73
C PRO A 115 11.50 -16.80 -16.26
N TRP A 116 11.06 -15.65 -15.75
CA TRP A 116 10.62 -15.47 -14.37
C TRP A 116 9.12 -15.77 -14.17
N LEU A 117 8.35 -15.92 -15.24
CA LEU A 117 6.92 -16.21 -15.19
C LEU A 117 6.74 -17.73 -15.20
N GLU A 118 6.09 -18.26 -14.18
CA GLU A 118 5.85 -19.70 -13.99
C GLU A 118 4.42 -20.06 -14.42
N PRO A 119 4.01 -21.35 -14.35
CA PRO A 119 2.65 -21.75 -14.70
C PRO A 119 1.55 -21.05 -13.90
N GLU A 120 0.35 -21.03 -14.47
CA GLU A 120 -0.86 -20.54 -13.81
C GLU A 120 -1.14 -21.35 -12.54
N ASN A 121 -1.56 -20.65 -11.47
CA ASN A 121 -2.01 -21.26 -10.24
C ASN A 121 -3.41 -21.86 -10.46
N ALA A 122 -3.53 -23.19 -10.37
CA ALA A 122 -4.77 -23.90 -10.62
C ALA A 122 -5.92 -23.51 -9.66
N GLU A 123 -5.60 -23.04 -8.46
CA GLU A 123 -6.58 -22.59 -7.46
C GLU A 123 -7.05 -21.15 -7.72
N TRP A 124 -6.28 -20.37 -8.49
CA TRP A 124 -6.52 -18.96 -8.75
C TRP A 124 -6.39 -18.64 -10.23
N PRO A 125 -7.44 -18.90 -11.04
CA PRO A 125 -7.44 -18.61 -12.46
C PRO A 125 -7.11 -17.13 -12.73
N GLY A 126 -6.18 -16.91 -13.65
CA GLY A 126 -5.63 -15.60 -13.98
C GLY A 126 -4.35 -15.24 -13.22
N ASN A 127 -3.96 -16.00 -12.20
CA ASN A 127 -2.72 -15.77 -11.46
C ASN A 127 -1.63 -16.76 -11.86
N TYR A 128 -0.42 -16.28 -12.02
CA TYR A 128 0.73 -17.05 -12.47
C TYR A 128 1.83 -16.93 -11.43
N PHE A 129 2.40 -18.05 -10.99
CA PHE A 129 3.56 -17.99 -10.10
C PHE A 129 4.68 -17.17 -10.75
N VAL A 130 5.52 -16.56 -9.93
CA VAL A 130 6.72 -15.87 -10.42
C VAL A 130 7.93 -16.25 -9.59
N GLN A 131 9.09 -16.26 -10.23
CA GLN A 131 10.37 -16.22 -9.53
C GLN A 131 10.52 -14.84 -8.88
N TYR A 132 9.99 -14.67 -7.67
CA TYR A 132 9.88 -13.37 -7.01
C TYR A 132 11.23 -12.66 -6.75
N TRP A 133 12.34 -13.41 -6.81
CA TRP A 133 13.70 -12.88 -6.71
C TRP A 133 14.24 -12.31 -8.03
N ALA A 134 13.59 -12.60 -9.16
CA ALA A 134 14.03 -12.16 -10.49
C ALA A 134 14.06 -10.61 -10.58
N PRO A 135 15.16 -10.01 -11.05
CA PRO A 135 15.27 -8.56 -11.18
C PRO A 135 14.16 -7.91 -12.01
N GLU A 136 13.73 -8.56 -13.08
CA GLU A 136 12.69 -8.08 -14.00
C GLU A 136 11.33 -8.00 -13.32
N TRP A 137 10.96 -9.02 -12.52
CA TRP A 137 9.74 -9.00 -11.73
C TRP A 137 9.80 -7.92 -10.64
N ARG A 138 10.94 -7.81 -9.93
CA ARG A 138 11.13 -6.77 -8.92
C ARG A 138 11.04 -5.36 -9.52
N ALA A 139 11.50 -5.17 -10.77
CA ALA A 139 11.37 -3.91 -11.48
C ALA A 139 9.90 -3.54 -11.77
N ILE A 140 9.04 -4.53 -12.05
CA ILE A 140 7.59 -4.30 -12.15
C ILE A 140 7.02 -3.83 -10.82
N LEU A 141 7.38 -4.49 -9.71
CA LEU A 141 6.85 -4.17 -8.38
C LEU A 141 7.27 -2.79 -7.86
N TYR A 142 8.53 -2.40 -8.06
CA TYR A 142 9.03 -1.11 -7.61
C TYR A 142 8.70 0.04 -8.58
N GLY A 143 8.31 -0.28 -9.81
CA GLY A 143 8.04 0.70 -10.85
C GLY A 143 9.24 1.59 -11.14
N SER A 144 8.97 2.86 -11.47
CA SER A 144 9.99 3.89 -11.63
C SER A 144 9.83 4.95 -10.53
N PRO A 145 10.90 5.64 -10.12
CA PRO A 145 10.81 6.71 -9.11
C PRO A 145 9.85 7.86 -9.47
N ASN A 146 9.48 7.98 -10.75
CA ASN A 146 8.63 9.05 -11.29
C ASN A 146 7.26 8.54 -11.77
N ALA A 147 6.90 7.29 -11.48
CA ALA A 147 5.61 6.70 -11.82
C ALA A 147 4.50 7.17 -10.87
#